data_AF-A0A6P3RLQ0-F1
#
_entry.id   AF-A0A6P3RLQ0-F1
#
_cell.length_a   1.000
_cell.length_b   1.000
_cell.length_c   1.000
_cell.angle_alpha   90.00
_cell.angle_beta   90.00
_cell.angle_gamma   90.00
#
_symmetry.space_group_name_H-M   'P 1'
#
loop_
_entity.id
_entity.type
_entity.pdbx_description
1 polymer ?
#
loop_
_entity_poly.entity_id
_entity_poly.type
_entity_poly.pdbx_seq_one_letter_code
_entity_poly.pdbx_strand_id
1 'polypeptide(L)'
;MAVFRSGLLVLTTPLGSLAPRLAPILTLAARLVNHTLYVHLQPGMSLEGAAQPQASPVQATFEVLDFISTFYSGAKVHTHLDVRILLTNIRTKSAFLPLLPSPVQNLAHPPEVVLTDFQTLDGSQYNPVKQQLERYATSCYSCCPQLSSVLLNPDYGELPVGSLDVPLPSTIRPSSPVARSPKQPVRGYLRGAVGGTFDRLHNAHKVLLSVACILAQEQLVVGVADKDLLKSKLLPELLQPYTERVEHLSEFLVDIKPSLTYDIVPLLDPYGPAGSDPSLEFLVVSEETCRGGMAVNRFRLENDLEELALYQIQLLKDLDHKENEEDKVSSSSFRQRMLGNLLRPPYKQLKILTDIMWPVIAKLTREELDQAVAEGKHVCVIDAAMLLEAGWQNMVHEVWTVVIPETEAVRRIVERDGLSEAAAQSRLQSQMNGQQLVDQSHVVLSTLWEPHITQRQVEKAWALLQKRIHKTPAYD
;
A
#
# COMPACT_ATOMS: atom_id res chain seq x y z
N MET A 1 3.98 16.54 -1.29
CA MET A 1 4.03 15.10 -0.92
C MET A 1 2.67 14.69 -0.42
N ALA A 2 2.24 13.45 -0.68
CA ALA A 2 0.97 12.94 -0.15
C ALA A 2 1.01 12.92 1.38
N VAL A 3 -0.12 13.25 2.00
CA VAL A 3 -0.22 13.56 3.44
C VAL A 3 -0.57 12.31 4.26
N PHE A 4 -1.33 11.40 3.68
CA PHE A 4 -1.90 10.23 4.35
C PHE A 4 -1.38 8.94 3.72
N ARG A 5 -1.21 7.89 4.52
CA ARG A 5 -0.82 6.57 4.01
C ARG A 5 -1.99 5.86 3.35
N SER A 6 -3.15 5.89 3.99
CA SER A 6 -4.37 5.21 3.56
C SER A 6 -5.54 6.18 3.49
N GLY A 7 -6.46 5.96 2.55
CA GLY A 7 -7.67 6.74 2.45
C GLY A 7 -8.88 5.95 1.95
N LEU A 8 -10.07 6.44 2.27
CA LEU A 8 -11.36 5.92 1.82
C LEU A 8 -12.02 6.95 0.90
N LEU A 9 -12.15 6.64 -0.39
CA LEU A 9 -12.89 7.45 -1.36
C LEU A 9 -14.33 6.96 -1.48
N VAL A 10 -15.28 7.76 -1.01
CA VAL A 10 -16.71 7.51 -1.12
C VAL A 10 -17.25 8.22 -2.37
N LEU A 11 -17.59 7.44 -3.39
CA LEU A 11 -18.13 7.96 -4.65
C LEU A 11 -19.64 8.02 -4.59
N THR A 12 -20.16 9.24 -4.60
CA THR A 12 -21.57 9.61 -4.46
C THR A 12 -22.22 10.01 -5.78
N THR A 13 -21.43 10.41 -6.79
CA THR A 13 -21.98 10.73 -8.12
C THR A 13 -22.68 9.50 -8.72
N PRO A 14 -23.85 9.66 -9.35
CA PRO A 14 -24.51 8.58 -10.10
C PRO A 14 -23.56 7.92 -11.11
N LEU A 15 -23.65 6.59 -11.23
CA LEU A 15 -22.68 5.78 -11.98
C LEU A 15 -22.47 6.25 -13.43
N GLY A 16 -23.56 6.55 -14.14
CA GLY A 16 -23.52 7.04 -15.53
C GLY A 16 -22.84 8.40 -15.71
N SER A 17 -22.70 9.21 -14.66
CA SER A 17 -22.00 10.51 -14.69
C SER A 17 -20.59 10.45 -14.12
N LEU A 18 -20.20 9.33 -13.52
CA LEU A 18 -18.96 9.19 -12.78
C LEU A 18 -17.77 8.91 -13.70
N ALA A 19 -17.95 8.12 -14.77
CA ALA A 19 -16.89 7.72 -15.71
C ALA A 19 -16.00 8.88 -16.21
N PRO A 20 -16.53 10.00 -16.76
CA PRO A 20 -15.68 11.11 -17.23
C PRO A 20 -14.99 11.87 -16.08
N ARG A 21 -15.46 11.72 -14.84
CA ARG A 21 -14.95 12.40 -13.65
C ARG A 21 -13.88 11.58 -12.91
N LEU A 22 -13.71 10.30 -13.24
CA LEU A 22 -12.81 9.40 -12.52
C LEU A 22 -11.35 9.85 -12.55
N ALA A 23 -10.82 10.21 -13.72
CA ALA A 23 -9.42 10.58 -13.88
C ALA A 23 -9.02 11.79 -13.00
N PRO A 24 -9.76 12.92 -12.99
CA PRO A 24 -9.44 14.04 -12.10
C PRO A 24 -9.64 13.68 -10.62
N ILE A 25 -10.69 12.93 -10.27
CA ILE A 25 -10.93 12.47 -8.88
C ILE A 25 -9.74 11.64 -8.37
N LEU A 26 -9.31 10.65 -9.14
CA LEU A 26 -8.17 9.79 -8.80
C LEU A 26 -6.88 10.58 -8.68
N THR A 27 -6.67 11.57 -9.56
CA THR A 27 -5.49 12.46 -9.51
C THR A 27 -5.45 13.30 -8.24
N LEU A 28 -6.60 13.81 -7.79
CA LEU A 28 -6.68 14.54 -6.52
C LEU A 28 -6.50 13.60 -5.32
N ALA A 29 -7.10 12.42 -5.34
CA ALA A 29 -6.93 11.42 -4.28
C ALA A 29 -5.45 10.98 -4.15
N ALA A 30 -4.75 10.76 -5.26
CA ALA A 30 -3.33 10.40 -5.29
C ALA A 30 -2.39 11.50 -4.78
N ARG A 31 -2.83 12.76 -4.75
CA ARG A 31 -2.07 13.83 -4.10
C ARG A 31 -2.17 13.80 -2.58
N LEU A 32 -3.18 13.13 -2.03
CA LEU A 32 -3.47 13.09 -0.59
C LEU A 32 -3.06 11.76 0.02
N VAL A 33 -3.26 10.65 -0.70
CA VAL A 33 -3.00 9.29 -0.25
C VAL A 33 -1.75 8.74 -0.94
N ASN A 34 -0.86 8.08 -0.19
CA ASN A 34 0.42 7.61 -0.71
C ASN A 34 0.51 6.09 -0.93
N HIS A 35 -0.31 5.28 -0.24
CA HIS A 35 -0.19 3.83 -0.27
C HIS A 35 -1.50 3.15 -0.71
N THR A 36 -2.54 3.15 0.11
CA THR A 36 -3.77 2.37 -0.18
C THR A 36 -5.00 3.26 -0.26
N LEU A 37 -5.70 3.21 -1.39
CA LEU A 37 -6.94 3.94 -1.62
C LEU A 37 -8.10 2.95 -1.74
N TYR A 38 -8.92 2.88 -0.71
CA TYR A 38 -10.17 2.14 -0.74
C TYR A 38 -11.25 2.97 -1.43
N VAL A 39 -12.11 2.32 -2.20
CA VAL A 39 -13.15 2.99 -2.98
C VAL A 39 -14.49 2.37 -2.65
N HIS A 40 -15.41 3.17 -2.10
CA HIS A 40 -16.75 2.72 -1.73
C HIS A 40 -17.79 3.42 -2.62
N LEU A 41 -18.55 2.63 -3.38
CA LEU A 41 -19.59 3.13 -4.28
C LEU A 41 -20.91 3.35 -3.53
N GLN A 42 -21.40 4.59 -3.51
CA GLN A 42 -22.70 4.99 -2.95
C GLN A 42 -23.41 5.95 -3.93
N PRO A 43 -23.69 5.51 -5.17
CA PRO A 43 -24.26 6.38 -6.20
C PRO A 43 -25.60 6.96 -5.77
N GLY A 44 -25.71 8.30 -5.80
CA GLY A 44 -26.89 9.05 -5.37
C GLY A 44 -26.99 9.32 -3.87
N MET A 45 -25.99 8.97 -3.06
CA MET A 45 -25.98 9.30 -1.64
C MET A 45 -25.88 10.82 -1.45
N SER A 46 -26.82 11.38 -0.69
CA SER A 46 -26.73 12.76 -0.21
C SER A 46 -26.00 12.82 1.13
N LEU A 47 -25.06 13.75 1.25
CA LEU A 47 -24.41 14.11 2.51
C LEU A 47 -24.98 15.41 3.11
N GLU A 48 -26.02 15.97 2.49
CA GLU A 48 -26.74 17.14 2.97
C GLU A 48 -27.88 16.74 3.90
N GLY A 49 -27.94 17.34 5.09
CA GLY A 49 -29.00 17.13 6.08
C GLY A 49 -28.51 16.69 7.46
N ALA A 50 -29.46 16.62 8.39
CA ALA A 50 -29.21 16.25 9.79
C ALA A 50 -29.22 14.72 10.04
N ALA A 51 -29.81 13.93 9.12
CA ALA A 51 -29.89 12.49 9.25
C ALA A 51 -28.50 11.84 9.06
N GLN A 52 -28.24 10.75 9.78
CA GLN A 52 -27.01 9.98 9.63
C GLN A 52 -27.03 9.27 8.26
N PRO A 53 -26.01 9.46 7.41
CA PRO A 53 -25.93 8.74 6.13
C PRO A 53 -25.81 7.23 6.39
N GLN A 54 -26.58 6.43 5.64
CA GLN A 54 -26.53 4.98 5.72
C GLN A 54 -26.09 4.38 4.40
N ALA A 55 -25.32 3.29 4.48
CA ALA A 55 -24.90 2.56 3.29
C ALA A 55 -26.12 1.94 2.60
N SER A 56 -26.31 2.25 1.32
CA SER A 56 -27.35 1.65 0.49
C SER A 56 -26.78 0.48 -0.32
N PRO A 57 -27.58 -0.59 -0.54
CA PRO A 57 -27.15 -1.68 -1.42
C PRO A 57 -27.12 -1.21 -2.87
N VAL A 58 -26.03 -1.53 -3.57
CA VAL A 58 -25.88 -1.29 -5.01
C VAL A 58 -26.18 -2.58 -5.75
N GLN A 59 -27.17 -2.55 -6.64
CA GLN A 59 -27.49 -3.70 -7.49
C GLN A 59 -26.30 -3.98 -8.42
N ALA A 60 -25.77 -5.20 -8.39
CA ALA A 60 -24.75 -5.64 -9.34
C ALA A 60 -25.38 -5.77 -10.73
N THR A 61 -25.06 -4.84 -11.61
CA THR A 61 -25.42 -4.82 -13.04
C THR A 61 -24.17 -4.93 -13.90
N PHE A 62 -24.33 -5.15 -15.20
CA PHE A 62 -23.18 -5.11 -16.12
C PHE A 62 -22.52 -3.72 -16.15
N GLU A 63 -23.27 -2.65 -15.98
CA GLU A 63 -22.74 -1.28 -15.83
C GLU A 63 -21.78 -1.15 -14.62
N VAL A 64 -22.11 -1.77 -13.48
CA VAL A 64 -21.22 -1.79 -12.30
C VAL A 64 -19.93 -2.57 -12.59
N LEU A 65 -20.05 -3.69 -13.28
CA LEU A 65 -18.89 -4.49 -13.66
C LEU A 65 -17.97 -3.75 -14.66
N ASP A 66 -18.55 -3.09 -15.65
CA ASP A 66 -17.84 -2.26 -16.63
C ASP A 66 -17.19 -1.04 -15.97
N PHE A 67 -17.87 -0.44 -14.98
CA PHE A 67 -17.30 0.62 -14.16
C PHE A 67 -16.05 0.15 -13.40
N ILE A 68 -16.09 -1.01 -12.76
CA ILE A 68 -14.93 -1.57 -12.04
C ILE A 68 -13.73 -1.74 -12.97
N SER A 69 -13.97 -2.30 -14.16
CA SER A 69 -12.94 -2.45 -15.20
C SER A 69 -12.35 -1.10 -15.61
N THR A 70 -13.22 -0.12 -15.91
CA THR A 70 -12.84 1.24 -16.29
C THR A 70 -12.05 1.95 -15.18
N PHE A 71 -12.49 1.79 -13.93
CA PHE A 71 -11.86 2.38 -12.76
C PHE A 71 -10.43 1.86 -12.57
N TYR A 72 -10.26 0.54 -12.60
CA TYR A 72 -8.94 -0.08 -12.48
C TYR A 72 -8.02 0.25 -13.67
N SER A 73 -8.58 0.41 -14.87
CA SER A 73 -7.83 0.90 -16.03
C SER A 73 -7.35 2.34 -15.81
N GLY A 74 -8.21 3.23 -15.30
CA GLY A 74 -7.86 4.64 -15.05
C GLY A 74 -6.91 4.83 -13.86
N ALA A 75 -7.01 4.00 -12.82
CA ALA A 75 -6.14 4.02 -11.65
C ALA A 75 -4.67 3.72 -11.98
N LYS A 76 -4.40 3.12 -13.15
CA LYS A 76 -3.05 2.75 -13.58
C LYS A 76 -2.07 3.92 -13.62
N VAL A 77 -2.54 5.13 -13.94
CA VAL A 77 -1.71 6.34 -14.00
C VAL A 77 -1.02 6.63 -12.65
N HIS A 78 -1.61 6.16 -11.55
CA HIS A 78 -1.11 6.35 -10.20
C HIS A 78 -0.48 5.06 -9.66
N THR A 79 0.66 4.66 -10.25
CA THR A 79 1.33 3.36 -9.98
C THR A 79 1.77 3.14 -8.53
N HIS A 80 1.91 4.22 -7.76
CA HIS A 80 2.25 4.17 -6.33
C HIS A 80 1.03 3.83 -5.45
N LEU A 81 -0.19 3.96 -5.97
CA LEU A 81 -1.42 3.66 -5.22
C LEU A 81 -1.85 2.21 -5.43
N ASP A 82 -2.05 1.53 -4.30
CA ASP A 82 -2.82 0.31 -4.22
C ASP A 82 -4.32 0.63 -4.07
N VAL A 83 -5.01 0.64 -5.20
CA VAL A 83 -6.46 0.88 -5.27
C VAL A 83 -7.26 -0.40 -5.00
N ARG A 84 -8.26 -0.33 -4.12
CA ARG A 84 -9.17 -1.46 -3.78
C ARG A 84 -10.63 -1.01 -3.78
N ILE A 85 -11.46 -1.54 -4.68
CA ILE A 85 -12.91 -1.25 -4.69
C ILE A 85 -13.61 -2.18 -3.71
N LEU A 86 -14.28 -1.59 -2.73
CA LEU A 86 -15.03 -2.30 -1.69
C LEU A 86 -16.38 -2.75 -2.26
N LEU A 87 -16.67 -4.05 -2.11
CA LEU A 87 -17.81 -4.73 -2.70
C LEU A 87 -18.86 -5.12 -1.64
N THR A 88 -18.71 -4.64 -0.41
CA THR A 88 -19.56 -5.01 0.74
C THR A 88 -21.02 -4.64 0.55
N ASN A 89 -21.33 -3.54 -0.14
CA ASN A 89 -22.69 -3.11 -0.44
C ASN A 89 -23.19 -3.54 -1.83
N ILE A 90 -22.35 -4.14 -2.67
CA ILE A 90 -22.75 -4.62 -4.01
C ILE A 90 -23.46 -5.97 -3.86
N ARG A 91 -24.64 -6.10 -4.48
CA ARG A 91 -25.52 -7.27 -4.34
C ARG A 91 -26.01 -7.76 -5.70
N THR A 92 -25.77 -9.02 -6.01
CA THR A 92 -26.40 -9.70 -7.16
C THR A 92 -27.88 -9.90 -6.94
N LYS A 93 -28.63 -10.13 -8.02
CA LYS A 93 -30.03 -10.53 -7.90
C LYS A 93 -30.07 -11.93 -7.29
N SER A 94 -30.41 -12.01 -5.99
CA SER A 94 -30.47 -13.25 -5.23
C SER A 94 -31.90 -13.60 -4.85
N ALA A 95 -32.19 -14.89 -4.74
CA ALA A 95 -33.44 -15.41 -4.18
C ALA A 95 -33.39 -15.51 -2.64
N PHE A 96 -32.23 -15.22 -2.02
CA PHE A 96 -31.99 -15.41 -0.60
C PHE A 96 -32.25 -14.11 0.20
N LEU A 97 -32.65 -14.28 1.47
CA LEU A 97 -32.98 -13.18 2.39
C LEU A 97 -31.76 -12.27 2.64
N PRO A 98 -31.98 -10.96 2.88
CA PRO A 98 -30.89 -10.04 3.19
C PRO A 98 -30.17 -10.46 4.48
N LEU A 99 -28.84 -10.57 4.41
CA LEU A 99 -27.97 -10.70 5.58
C LEU A 99 -28.14 -9.47 6.49
N LEU A 100 -28.10 -9.72 7.81
CA LEU A 100 -28.08 -8.72 8.89
C LEU A 100 -27.04 -7.60 8.60
N PRO A 101 -27.23 -6.37 9.12
CA PRO A 101 -26.25 -5.30 8.95
C PRO A 101 -24.88 -5.82 9.40
N SER A 102 -23.90 -5.74 8.50
CA SER A 102 -22.55 -6.20 8.81
C SER A 102 -21.97 -5.32 9.91
N PRO A 103 -21.21 -5.89 10.85
CA PRO A 103 -20.42 -5.10 11.77
C PRO A 103 -19.46 -4.18 10.99
N VAL A 104 -18.95 -3.17 11.69
CA VAL A 104 -17.87 -2.30 11.19
C VAL A 104 -16.76 -3.16 10.60
N GLN A 105 -16.41 -2.92 9.34
CA GLN A 105 -15.39 -3.69 8.64
C GLN A 105 -13.99 -3.21 9.04
N ASN A 106 -13.11 -4.16 9.35
CA ASN A 106 -11.69 -3.91 9.50
C ASN A 106 -11.01 -4.03 8.13
N LEU A 107 -10.36 -2.96 7.70
CA LEU A 107 -9.51 -2.94 6.51
C LEU A 107 -8.05 -3.19 6.94
N ALA A 108 -7.26 -3.86 6.10
CA ALA A 108 -5.86 -4.14 6.37
C ALA A 108 -5.05 -2.88 6.73
N HIS A 109 -5.40 -1.76 6.08
CA HIS A 109 -4.91 -0.44 6.41
C HIS A 109 -6.07 0.47 6.80
N PRO A 110 -6.29 0.77 8.10
CA PRO A 110 -7.33 1.69 8.55
C PRO A 110 -7.22 3.05 7.85
N PRO A 111 -8.30 3.64 7.31
CA PRO A 111 -8.25 4.94 6.64
C PRO A 111 -7.83 6.06 7.60
N GLU A 112 -6.86 6.88 7.15
CA GLU A 112 -6.46 8.12 7.83
C GLU A 112 -7.25 9.34 7.31
N VAL A 113 -7.73 9.26 6.06
CA VAL A 113 -8.55 10.29 5.42
C VAL A 113 -9.75 9.66 4.71
N VAL A 114 -10.91 10.32 4.79
CA VAL A 114 -12.08 10.04 3.95
C VAL A 114 -12.26 11.14 2.92
N LEU A 115 -12.38 10.73 1.66
CA LEU A 115 -12.51 11.57 0.48
C LEU A 115 -13.90 11.35 -0.12
N THR A 116 -14.47 12.35 -0.78
CA THR A 116 -15.68 12.18 -1.58
C THR A 116 -15.70 13.10 -2.78
N ASP A 117 -16.40 12.70 -3.83
CA ASP A 117 -16.70 13.50 -5.02
C ASP A 117 -18.00 14.33 -4.88
N PHE A 118 -18.62 14.33 -3.69
CA PHE A 118 -19.84 15.08 -3.40
C PHE A 118 -19.61 16.59 -3.58
N GLN A 119 -20.47 17.22 -4.39
CA GLN A 119 -20.43 18.66 -4.67
C GLN A 119 -21.50 19.39 -3.85
N THR A 120 -21.13 20.51 -3.22
CA THR A 120 -22.08 21.39 -2.51
C THR A 120 -22.59 22.50 -3.43
N LEU A 121 -23.88 22.86 -3.30
CA LEU A 121 -24.52 23.88 -4.13
C LEU A 121 -23.90 25.28 -3.99
N ASP A 122 -23.33 25.60 -2.82
CA ASP A 122 -22.90 26.96 -2.49
C ASP A 122 -21.38 27.19 -2.65
N GLY A 123 -20.61 26.19 -3.08
CA GLY A 123 -19.13 26.26 -3.20
C GLY A 123 -18.39 26.53 -1.87
N SER A 124 -19.13 26.76 -0.78
CA SER A 124 -18.59 26.97 0.56
C SER A 124 -18.10 25.63 1.12
N GLN A 125 -16.91 25.63 1.72
CA GLN A 125 -16.40 24.51 2.50
C GLN A 125 -17.15 24.43 3.84
N TYR A 126 -18.46 24.15 3.79
CA TYR A 126 -19.30 24.01 4.97
C TYR A 126 -18.89 22.74 5.73
N ASN A 127 -18.53 22.88 7.01
CA ASN A 127 -18.02 21.81 7.86
C ASN A 127 -18.98 20.60 8.08
N PRO A 128 -20.32 20.68 8.07
CA PRO A 128 -21.15 19.53 8.41
C PRO A 128 -21.14 18.41 7.36
N VAL A 129 -20.92 18.70 6.07
CA VAL A 129 -20.78 17.62 5.06
C VAL A 129 -19.55 16.76 5.37
N LYS A 130 -18.46 17.41 5.77
CA LYS A 130 -17.23 16.77 6.25
C LYS A 130 -17.47 15.89 7.48
N GLN A 131 -18.20 16.41 8.48
CA GLN A 131 -18.59 15.63 9.67
C GLN A 131 -19.51 14.46 9.33
N GLN A 132 -20.46 14.62 8.39
CA GLN A 132 -21.33 13.53 7.96
C GLN A 132 -20.54 12.45 7.23
N LEU A 133 -19.55 12.83 6.42
CA LEU A 133 -18.66 11.90 5.76
C LEU A 133 -17.80 11.09 6.76
N GLU A 134 -17.28 11.73 7.81
CA GLU A 134 -16.55 11.06 8.89
C GLU A 134 -17.43 10.08 9.67
N ARG A 135 -18.65 10.51 10.05
CA ARG A 135 -19.64 9.64 10.70
C ARG A 135 -20.03 8.46 9.83
N TYR A 136 -20.20 8.70 8.53
CA TYR A 136 -20.49 7.64 7.57
C TYR A 136 -19.35 6.63 7.50
N ALA A 137 -18.11 7.10 7.31
CA ALA A 137 -16.94 6.24 7.25
C ALA A 137 -16.77 5.40 8.52
N THR A 138 -16.86 6.03 9.70
CA THR A 138 -16.73 5.34 11.01
C THR A 138 -17.90 4.40 11.33
N SER A 139 -19.07 4.61 10.73
CA SER A 139 -20.18 3.66 10.85
C SER A 139 -19.99 2.39 10.01
N CYS A 140 -19.17 2.46 8.96
CA CYS A 140 -18.93 1.35 8.04
C CYS A 140 -17.59 0.65 8.28
N TYR A 141 -16.56 1.39 8.70
CA TYR A 141 -15.17 0.94 8.74
C TYR A 141 -14.46 1.38 10.02
N SER A 142 -13.51 0.55 10.46
CA SER A 142 -12.58 0.91 11.53
C SER A 142 -11.55 1.88 10.97
N CYS A 143 -11.69 3.15 11.35
CA CYS A 143 -10.80 4.25 10.92
C CYS A 143 -9.80 4.64 12.01
N CYS A 144 -8.76 5.39 11.65
CA CYS A 144 -7.84 5.97 12.61
C CYS A 144 -8.56 7.00 13.54
N PRO A 145 -8.13 7.18 14.81
CA PRO A 145 -8.80 8.09 15.76
C PRO A 145 -8.88 9.56 15.33
N GLN A 146 -8.04 10.01 14.40
CA GLN A 146 -8.00 11.37 13.87
C GLN A 146 -8.34 11.39 12.37
N LEU A 147 -9.43 10.72 11.99
CA LEU A 147 -9.90 10.65 10.61
C LEU A 147 -10.14 12.06 10.06
N SER A 148 -9.42 12.42 8.99
CA SER A 148 -9.63 13.68 8.27
C SER A 148 -10.66 13.51 7.17
N SER A 149 -11.39 14.57 6.80
CA SER A 149 -12.32 14.54 5.66
C SER A 149 -12.05 15.61 4.61
N VAL A 150 -12.13 15.22 3.33
CA VAL A 150 -11.87 16.10 2.20
C VAL A 150 -12.94 15.92 1.12
N LEU A 151 -13.48 17.05 0.65
CA LEU A 151 -14.34 17.09 -0.52
C LEU A 151 -13.44 17.34 -1.74
N LEU A 152 -13.45 16.42 -2.69
CA LEU A 152 -12.69 16.55 -3.93
C LEU A 152 -13.49 17.44 -4.88
N ASN A 153 -13.07 18.71 -4.99
CA ASN A 153 -13.58 19.65 -5.98
C ASN A 153 -12.60 19.73 -7.15
N PRO A 154 -12.74 18.87 -8.18
CA PRO A 154 -12.01 19.07 -9.42
C PRO A 154 -12.53 20.33 -10.12
N ASP A 155 -11.61 21.24 -10.47
CA ASP A 155 -11.90 22.36 -11.36
C ASP A 155 -12.23 21.79 -12.75
N TYR A 156 -13.51 21.57 -13.00
CA TYR A 156 -14.01 21.25 -14.32
C TYR A 156 -14.02 22.56 -15.13
N GLY A 157 -12.89 22.95 -15.72
CA GLY A 157 -12.93 23.87 -16.86
C GLY A 157 -13.91 23.31 -17.90
N GLU A 158 -14.69 24.18 -18.55
CA GLU A 158 -15.75 23.84 -19.50
C GLU A 158 -15.33 22.67 -20.41
N LEU A 159 -15.74 21.45 -20.05
CA LEU A 159 -15.65 20.31 -20.95
C LEU A 159 -16.73 20.55 -22.01
N PRO A 160 -16.40 20.47 -23.31
CA PRO A 160 -17.42 20.62 -24.33
C PRO A 160 -18.51 19.59 -24.06
N VAL A 161 -19.75 20.06 -23.97
CA VAL A 161 -20.96 19.23 -23.95
C VAL A 161 -21.08 18.60 -25.35
N GLY A 162 -20.20 17.65 -25.62
CA GLY A 162 -20.20 16.81 -26.81
C GLY A 162 -20.79 15.47 -26.42
N SER A 163 -21.92 15.15 -27.04
CA SER A 163 -22.62 13.88 -26.92
C SER A 163 -21.66 12.68 -27.01
N LEU A 164 -21.51 11.95 -25.90
CA LEU A 164 -20.92 10.62 -25.87
C LEU A 164 -21.85 9.68 -25.11
N ASP A 165 -23.11 9.61 -25.54
CA ASP A 165 -23.97 8.43 -25.35
C ASP A 165 -23.51 7.30 -26.28
N VAL A 166 -22.21 7.01 -26.29
CA VAL A 166 -21.69 5.77 -26.87
C VAL A 166 -21.59 4.79 -25.71
N PRO A 167 -22.48 3.78 -25.60
CA PRO A 167 -22.34 2.78 -24.56
C PRO A 167 -20.95 2.14 -24.69
N LEU A 168 -20.15 2.26 -23.62
CA LEU A 168 -18.88 1.54 -23.52
C LEU A 168 -19.16 0.06 -23.82
N PRO A 169 -18.46 -0.56 -24.78
CA PRO A 169 -18.71 -1.96 -25.12
C PRO A 169 -18.45 -2.81 -23.89
N SER A 170 -19.43 -3.63 -23.50
CA SER A 170 -19.32 -4.43 -22.26
C SER A 170 -18.04 -5.25 -22.23
N THR A 171 -17.25 -5.00 -21.20
CA THR A 171 -15.91 -5.54 -20.95
C THR A 171 -15.94 -6.94 -20.36
N ILE A 172 -17.12 -7.37 -19.90
CA ILE A 172 -17.33 -8.66 -19.25
C ILE A 172 -18.48 -9.39 -19.94
N ARG A 173 -18.16 -10.57 -20.48
CA ARG A 173 -19.10 -11.37 -21.25
C ARG A 173 -19.22 -12.76 -20.63
N PRO A 174 -20.40 -13.16 -20.13
CA PRO A 174 -20.67 -14.58 -19.98
C PRO A 174 -20.67 -15.20 -21.38
N SER A 175 -20.25 -16.46 -21.50
CA SER A 175 -20.11 -17.19 -22.77
C SER A 175 -21.41 -17.37 -23.58
N SER A 176 -22.56 -16.85 -23.11
CA SER A 176 -23.85 -16.90 -23.80
C SER A 176 -24.03 -15.73 -24.80
N PRO A 177 -24.48 -15.99 -26.04
CA PRO A 177 -24.47 -15.03 -27.16
C PRO A 177 -25.57 -13.95 -27.15
N VAL A 178 -26.29 -13.75 -26.03
CA VAL A 178 -27.40 -12.79 -25.98
C VAL A 178 -26.89 -11.38 -25.71
N ALA A 179 -27.27 -10.41 -26.56
CA ALA A 179 -27.02 -8.98 -26.32
C ALA A 179 -27.71 -8.52 -25.03
N ARG A 180 -26.97 -7.84 -24.14
CA ARG A 180 -27.45 -7.47 -22.80
C ARG A 180 -27.55 -5.97 -22.62
N SER A 181 -28.55 -5.55 -21.84
CA SER A 181 -28.68 -4.15 -21.40
C SER A 181 -27.68 -3.86 -20.27
N PRO A 182 -26.99 -2.71 -20.26
CA PRO A 182 -26.09 -2.32 -19.17
C PRO A 182 -26.74 -2.37 -17.77
N LYS A 183 -28.03 -2.05 -17.69
CA LYS A 183 -28.82 -2.05 -16.44
C LYS A 183 -29.32 -3.44 -16.02
N GLN A 184 -29.03 -4.48 -16.79
CA GLN A 184 -29.46 -5.84 -16.47
C GLN A 184 -28.72 -6.34 -15.21
N PRO A 185 -29.44 -6.84 -14.19
CA PRO A 185 -28.81 -7.44 -13.01
C PRO A 185 -27.99 -8.68 -13.37
N VAL A 186 -26.85 -8.81 -12.71
CA VAL A 186 -25.98 -9.98 -12.80
C VAL A 186 -26.50 -11.07 -11.86
N ARG A 187 -26.54 -12.31 -12.35
CA ARG A 187 -26.87 -13.50 -11.56
C ARG A 187 -25.71 -13.81 -10.60
N GLY A 188 -26.03 -14.04 -9.33
CA GLY A 188 -25.07 -14.59 -8.37
C GLY A 188 -25.18 -16.11 -8.28
N TYR A 189 -24.12 -16.71 -7.75
CA TYR A 189 -23.92 -18.15 -7.53
C TYR A 189 -23.42 -18.35 -6.10
N LEU A 190 -23.71 -19.50 -5.49
CA LEU A 190 -23.22 -19.83 -4.16
C LEU A 190 -21.71 -19.99 -4.16
N ARG A 191 -21.20 -20.78 -5.10
CA ARG A 191 -19.79 -21.17 -5.18
C ARG A 191 -19.21 -20.96 -6.57
N GLY A 192 -17.99 -20.46 -6.63
CA GLY A 192 -17.26 -20.39 -7.90
C GLY A 192 -15.77 -20.40 -7.73
N ALA A 193 -15.08 -20.36 -8.87
CA ALA A 193 -13.65 -20.41 -8.94
C ALA A 193 -13.04 -19.30 -9.80
N VAL A 194 -11.80 -18.96 -9.50
CA VAL A 194 -10.94 -18.11 -10.32
C VAL A 194 -9.51 -18.58 -10.18
N GLY A 195 -8.77 -18.63 -11.29
CA GLY A 195 -7.40 -19.12 -11.33
C GLY A 195 -6.43 -18.10 -11.90
N GLY A 196 -5.19 -18.09 -11.40
CA GLY A 196 -4.16 -17.19 -11.91
C GLY A 196 -2.81 -17.40 -11.25
N THR A 197 -1.77 -16.77 -11.81
CA THR A 197 -0.47 -16.70 -11.14
C THR A 197 -0.47 -15.65 -10.03
N PHE A 198 -1.21 -14.56 -10.20
CA PHE A 198 -1.31 -13.46 -9.21
C PHE A 198 0.06 -12.91 -8.77
N ASP A 199 1.05 -12.94 -9.67
CA ASP A 199 2.35 -12.33 -9.44
C ASP A 199 2.21 -10.80 -9.49
N ARG A 200 2.65 -10.13 -8.43
CA ARG A 200 2.58 -8.67 -8.24
C ARG A 200 1.18 -8.15 -8.54
N LEU A 201 0.25 -8.45 -7.63
CA LEU A 201 -1.19 -8.24 -7.77
C LEU A 201 -1.57 -6.86 -8.38
N HIS A 202 -1.67 -6.81 -9.71
CA HIS A 202 -1.91 -5.60 -10.47
C HIS A 202 -3.39 -5.45 -10.87
N ASN A 203 -3.75 -4.30 -11.44
CA ASN A 203 -5.13 -3.93 -11.74
C ASN A 203 -5.90 -4.95 -12.60
N ALA A 204 -5.26 -5.64 -13.56
CA ALA A 204 -5.94 -6.70 -14.31
C ALA A 204 -6.35 -7.91 -13.43
N HIS A 205 -5.54 -8.30 -12.44
CA HIS A 205 -5.93 -9.31 -11.45
C HIS A 205 -7.06 -8.81 -10.56
N LYS A 206 -7.01 -7.54 -10.15
CA LYS A 206 -8.05 -6.94 -9.31
C LYS A 206 -9.41 -6.91 -9.99
N VAL A 207 -9.46 -6.63 -11.31
CA VAL A 207 -10.69 -6.75 -12.09
C VAL A 207 -11.21 -8.19 -12.07
N LEU A 208 -10.34 -9.17 -12.36
CA LEU A 208 -10.71 -10.59 -12.36
C LEU A 208 -11.30 -11.05 -11.02
N LEU A 209 -10.62 -10.71 -9.92
CA LEU A 209 -11.01 -11.07 -8.57
C LEU A 209 -12.27 -10.33 -8.13
N SER A 210 -12.39 -9.03 -8.42
CA SER A 210 -13.59 -8.25 -8.08
C SER A 210 -14.84 -8.78 -8.78
N VAL A 211 -14.74 -9.17 -10.05
CA VAL A 211 -15.85 -9.81 -10.78
C VAL A 211 -16.21 -11.14 -10.12
N ALA A 212 -15.22 -11.97 -9.79
CA ALA A 212 -15.45 -13.25 -9.12
C ALA A 212 -16.13 -13.07 -7.74
N CYS A 213 -15.69 -12.09 -6.94
CA CYS A 213 -16.28 -11.76 -5.65
C CYS A 213 -17.71 -11.19 -5.74
N ILE A 214 -18.07 -10.52 -6.84
CA ILE A 214 -19.45 -10.07 -7.07
C ILE A 214 -20.37 -11.25 -7.41
N LEU A 215 -19.87 -12.21 -8.20
CA LEU A 215 -20.63 -13.37 -8.63
C LEU A 215 -20.85 -14.38 -7.49
N ALA A 216 -19.87 -14.59 -6.62
CA ALA A 216 -19.97 -15.48 -5.47
C ALA A 216 -20.83 -14.89 -4.33
N GLN A 217 -21.62 -15.75 -3.68
CA GLN A 217 -22.45 -15.40 -2.53
C GLN A 217 -21.99 -16.05 -1.23
N GLU A 218 -21.35 -17.21 -1.30
CA GLU A 218 -20.90 -17.98 -0.12
C GLU A 218 -19.40 -18.23 -0.15
N GLN A 219 -18.90 -18.89 -1.20
CA GLN A 219 -17.49 -19.29 -1.28
C GLN A 219 -16.88 -18.97 -2.65
N LEU A 220 -15.62 -18.53 -2.62
CA LEU A 220 -14.78 -18.38 -3.80
C LEU A 220 -13.49 -19.20 -3.63
N VAL A 221 -13.29 -20.17 -4.53
CA VAL A 221 -12.03 -20.92 -4.64
C VAL A 221 -11.07 -20.14 -5.52
N VAL A 222 -9.89 -19.82 -5.00
CA VAL A 222 -8.87 -19.07 -5.74
C VAL A 222 -7.65 -19.94 -5.97
N GLY A 223 -7.50 -20.41 -7.20
CA GLY A 223 -6.37 -21.24 -7.62
C GLY A 223 -5.14 -20.40 -7.95
N VAL A 224 -4.06 -20.59 -7.19
CA VAL A 224 -2.81 -19.86 -7.33
C VAL A 224 -1.75 -20.76 -7.99
N ALA A 225 -1.33 -20.43 -9.21
CA ALA A 225 -0.34 -21.22 -9.96
C ALA A 225 0.96 -21.41 -9.16
N ASP A 226 1.49 -22.64 -9.15
CA ASP A 226 2.73 -22.99 -8.49
C ASP A 226 3.55 -24.03 -9.28
N LYS A 227 4.81 -24.22 -8.89
CA LYS A 227 5.74 -25.24 -9.43
C LYS A 227 5.75 -25.31 -10.96
N ASP A 228 5.26 -26.41 -11.53
CA ASP A 228 5.35 -26.72 -12.96
C ASP A 228 4.62 -25.69 -13.83
N LEU A 229 3.55 -25.08 -13.33
CA LEU A 229 2.81 -24.03 -14.04
C LEU A 229 3.57 -22.70 -14.15
N LEU A 230 4.68 -22.54 -13.41
CA LEU A 230 5.50 -21.33 -13.41
C LEU A 230 6.72 -21.42 -14.33
N LYS A 231 7.16 -22.63 -14.70
CA LYS A 231 8.41 -22.87 -15.45
C LYS A 231 8.44 -22.20 -16.83
N SER A 232 7.28 -22.03 -17.47
CA SER A 232 7.16 -21.40 -18.79
C SER A 232 6.96 -19.88 -18.74
N LYS A 233 6.88 -19.28 -17.54
CA LYS A 233 6.68 -17.83 -17.40
C LYS A 233 7.98 -17.08 -17.67
N LEU A 234 7.89 -15.94 -18.37
CA LEU A 234 9.04 -15.09 -18.68
C LEU A 234 9.71 -14.53 -17.41
N LEU A 235 11.03 -14.67 -17.20
CA LEU A 235 11.74 -14.22 -15.99
C LEU A 235 11.17 -14.83 -14.68
N PRO A 236 11.07 -16.17 -14.57
CA PRO A 236 10.49 -16.82 -13.39
C PRO A 236 11.26 -16.55 -12.10
N GLU A 237 12.55 -16.16 -12.18
CA GLU A 237 13.40 -15.82 -11.05
C GLU A 237 12.99 -14.52 -10.34
N LEU A 238 12.25 -13.65 -11.03
CA LEU A 238 11.73 -12.37 -10.49
C LEU A 238 10.28 -12.48 -9.97
N LEU A 239 9.69 -13.67 -10.07
CA LEU A 239 8.33 -13.98 -9.62
C LEU A 239 8.28 -14.01 -8.09
N GLN A 240 7.21 -13.44 -7.50
CA GLN A 240 7.00 -13.49 -6.06
C GLN A 240 6.86 -14.95 -5.56
N PRO A 241 7.49 -15.30 -4.42
CA PRO A 241 7.27 -16.60 -3.78
C PRO A 241 5.78 -16.90 -3.57
N TYR A 242 5.40 -18.18 -3.60
CA TYR A 242 4.00 -18.59 -3.43
C TYR A 242 3.35 -17.98 -2.19
N THR A 243 4.06 -17.99 -1.05
CA THR A 243 3.56 -17.45 0.22
C THR A 243 3.26 -15.95 0.14
N GLU A 244 4.14 -15.16 -0.49
CA GLU A 244 3.95 -13.71 -0.66
C GLU A 244 2.77 -13.41 -1.59
N ARG A 245 2.57 -14.21 -2.63
CA ARG A 245 1.40 -14.06 -3.53
C ARG A 245 0.09 -14.38 -2.82
N VAL A 246 0.06 -15.45 -2.02
CA VAL A 246 -1.12 -15.84 -1.23
C VAL A 246 -1.44 -14.79 -0.17
N GLU A 247 -0.43 -14.23 0.51
CA GLU A 247 -0.61 -13.18 1.52
C GLU A 247 -1.25 -11.92 0.91
N HIS A 248 -0.66 -11.37 -0.15
CA HIS A 248 -1.21 -10.19 -0.84
C HIS A 248 -2.61 -10.45 -1.41
N LEU A 249 -2.86 -11.64 -1.94
CA LEU A 249 -4.15 -12.05 -2.47
C LEU A 249 -5.21 -12.15 -1.35
N SER A 250 -4.87 -12.80 -0.24
CA SER A 250 -5.75 -12.96 0.91
C SER A 250 -6.12 -11.61 1.51
N GLU A 251 -5.14 -10.72 1.70
CA GLU A 251 -5.37 -9.37 2.20
C GLU A 251 -6.33 -8.59 1.29
N PHE A 252 -6.09 -8.62 -0.03
CA PHE A 252 -6.95 -7.96 -1.00
C PHE A 252 -8.40 -8.50 -0.98
N LEU A 253 -8.57 -9.81 -0.96
CA LEU A 253 -9.89 -10.47 -0.97
C LEU A 253 -10.71 -10.14 0.29
N VAL A 254 -10.07 -10.21 1.46
CA VAL A 254 -10.70 -9.87 2.74
C VAL A 254 -11.09 -8.39 2.78
N ASP A 255 -10.26 -7.49 2.25
CA ASP A 255 -10.61 -6.07 2.17
C ASP A 255 -11.79 -5.80 1.25
N ILE A 256 -11.83 -6.37 0.04
CA ILE A 256 -12.90 -6.01 -0.91
C ILE A 256 -14.24 -6.66 -0.56
N LYS A 257 -14.25 -7.87 0.00
CA LYS A 257 -15.49 -8.64 0.22
C LYS A 257 -15.31 -9.65 1.37
N PRO A 258 -15.28 -9.19 2.63
CA PRO A 258 -15.06 -10.06 3.81
C PRO A 258 -16.21 -11.04 4.08
N SER A 259 -17.37 -10.87 3.42
CA SER A 259 -18.53 -11.74 3.62
C SER A 259 -18.41 -13.11 2.95
N LEU A 260 -17.38 -13.34 2.14
CA LEU A 260 -17.16 -14.61 1.45
C LEU A 260 -16.16 -15.46 2.22
N THR A 261 -16.33 -16.78 2.11
CA THR A 261 -15.30 -17.74 2.48
C THR A 261 -14.34 -17.90 1.31
N TYR A 262 -13.04 -17.72 1.56
CA TYR A 262 -12.01 -17.89 0.54
C TYR A 262 -11.26 -19.20 0.76
N ASP A 263 -11.15 -19.98 -0.30
CA ASP A 263 -10.30 -21.18 -0.32
C ASP A 263 -9.17 -20.95 -1.33
N ILE A 264 -8.01 -20.52 -0.82
CA ILE A 264 -6.84 -20.20 -1.65
C ILE A 264 -5.95 -21.42 -1.72
N VAL A 265 -5.87 -22.04 -2.90
CA VAL A 265 -5.21 -23.33 -3.10
C VAL A 265 -4.12 -23.27 -4.17
N PRO A 266 -3.04 -24.05 -4.06
CA PRO A 266 -2.04 -24.14 -5.11
C PRO A 266 -2.60 -24.88 -6.33
N LEU A 267 -2.39 -24.33 -7.53
CA LEU A 267 -2.64 -25.03 -8.78
C LEU A 267 -1.36 -25.72 -9.24
N LEU A 268 -1.41 -27.05 -9.30
CA LEU A 268 -0.32 -27.90 -9.75
C LEU A 268 -0.54 -28.44 -11.17
N ASP A 269 -1.76 -28.36 -11.67
CA ASP A 269 -2.17 -28.77 -13.00
C ASP A 269 -3.15 -27.73 -13.62
N PRO A 270 -3.40 -27.79 -14.94
CA PRO A 270 -4.24 -26.79 -15.63
C PRO A 270 -5.73 -26.78 -15.24
N TYR A 271 -6.25 -27.83 -14.59
CA TYR A 271 -7.67 -27.96 -14.25
C TYR A 271 -7.96 -27.56 -12.81
N GLY A 272 -7.12 -28.03 -11.88
CA GLY A 272 -7.27 -27.78 -10.45
C GLY A 272 -8.65 -28.17 -9.88
N PRO A 273 -9.09 -27.52 -8.78
CA PRO A 273 -10.41 -27.77 -8.20
C PRO A 273 -11.56 -27.47 -9.16
N ALA A 274 -11.38 -26.52 -10.10
CA ALA A 274 -12.40 -26.19 -11.08
C ALA A 274 -12.78 -27.39 -11.96
N GLY A 275 -11.83 -28.29 -12.25
CA GLY A 275 -12.10 -29.50 -13.03
C GLY A 275 -12.75 -30.65 -12.25
N SER A 276 -12.64 -30.66 -10.93
CA SER A 276 -12.96 -31.85 -10.10
C SER A 276 -14.02 -31.61 -9.02
N ASP A 277 -14.23 -30.36 -8.58
CA ASP A 277 -15.21 -30.03 -7.55
C ASP A 277 -16.63 -29.89 -8.18
N PRO A 278 -17.58 -30.78 -7.86
CA PRO A 278 -18.94 -30.73 -8.38
C PRO A 278 -19.77 -29.56 -7.84
N SER A 279 -19.36 -28.95 -6.73
CA SER A 279 -20.11 -27.88 -6.06
C SER A 279 -19.93 -26.49 -6.68
N LEU A 280 -18.95 -26.34 -7.57
CA LEU A 280 -18.66 -25.08 -8.25
C LEU A 280 -19.68 -24.83 -9.37
N GLU A 281 -20.19 -23.60 -9.47
CA GLU A 281 -21.22 -23.22 -10.45
C GLU A 281 -20.67 -22.31 -11.57
N PHE A 282 -19.58 -21.58 -11.31
CA PHE A 282 -18.99 -20.66 -12.27
C PHE A 282 -17.47 -20.62 -12.21
N LEU A 283 -16.85 -20.19 -13.31
CA LEU A 283 -15.42 -19.94 -13.43
C LEU A 283 -15.19 -18.61 -14.15
N VAL A 284 -14.43 -17.72 -13.52
CA VAL A 284 -14.03 -16.44 -14.13
C VAL A 284 -12.66 -16.60 -14.79
N VAL A 285 -12.57 -16.18 -16.05
CA VAL A 285 -11.36 -16.27 -16.89
C VAL A 285 -11.10 -14.93 -17.57
N SER A 286 -9.85 -14.64 -17.89
CA SER A 286 -9.47 -13.59 -18.83
C SER A 286 -9.57 -14.08 -20.28
N GLU A 287 -9.49 -13.17 -21.26
CA GLU A 287 -9.32 -13.53 -22.68
C GLU A 287 -8.18 -14.53 -22.91
N GLU A 288 -7.08 -14.43 -22.18
CA GLU A 288 -5.92 -15.33 -22.32
C GLU A 288 -6.21 -16.73 -21.79
N THR A 289 -6.97 -16.80 -20.70
CA THR A 289 -7.26 -18.06 -19.99
C THR A 289 -8.59 -18.68 -20.42
N CYS A 290 -9.32 -18.04 -21.35
CA CYS A 290 -10.62 -18.51 -21.84
C CYS A 290 -10.54 -19.93 -22.44
N ARG A 291 -9.49 -20.21 -23.23
CA ARG A 291 -9.24 -21.58 -23.75
C ARG A 291 -9.02 -22.60 -22.63
N GLY A 292 -8.38 -22.18 -21.53
CA GLY A 292 -8.22 -22.99 -20.32
C GLY A 292 -9.55 -23.28 -19.65
N GLY A 293 -10.41 -22.27 -19.47
CA GLY A 293 -11.77 -22.45 -18.95
C GLY A 293 -12.63 -23.40 -19.80
N MET A 294 -12.54 -23.31 -21.13
CA MET A 294 -13.20 -24.26 -22.03
C MET A 294 -12.63 -25.69 -21.88
N ALA A 295 -11.32 -25.83 -21.66
CA ALA A 295 -10.70 -27.12 -21.41
C ALA A 295 -11.15 -27.72 -20.06
N VAL A 296 -11.35 -26.89 -19.03
CA VAL A 296 -11.95 -27.29 -17.75
C VAL A 296 -13.35 -27.86 -17.96
N ASN A 297 -14.23 -27.17 -18.70
CA ASN A 297 -15.58 -27.69 -18.95
C ASN A 297 -15.59 -29.00 -19.75
N ARG A 298 -14.70 -29.15 -20.75
CA ARG A 298 -14.55 -30.44 -21.45
C ARG A 298 -14.12 -31.55 -20.50
N PHE A 299 -13.13 -31.29 -19.66
CA PHE A 299 -12.67 -32.24 -18.64
C PHE A 299 -13.78 -32.61 -17.65
N ARG A 300 -14.60 -31.64 -17.23
CA ARG A 300 -15.76 -31.87 -16.36
C ARG A 300 -16.77 -32.81 -17.03
N LEU A 301 -17.13 -32.55 -18.28
CA LEU A 301 -18.06 -33.41 -19.04
C LEU A 301 -17.52 -34.83 -19.25
N GLU A 302 -16.22 -34.97 -19.50
CA GLU A 302 -15.54 -36.28 -19.62
C GLU A 302 -15.55 -37.06 -18.29
N ASN A 303 -15.76 -36.39 -17.15
CA ASN A 303 -15.82 -36.97 -15.81
C ASN A 303 -17.22 -36.86 -15.18
N ASP A 304 -18.28 -36.77 -15.99
CA ASP A 304 -19.68 -36.74 -15.55
C ASP A 304 -20.06 -35.56 -14.64
N LEU A 305 -19.39 -34.42 -14.80
CA LEU A 305 -19.68 -33.17 -14.09
C LEU A 305 -20.35 -32.13 -15.01
N GLU A 306 -21.24 -31.32 -14.43
CA GLU A 306 -21.89 -30.20 -15.13
C GLU A 306 -20.89 -29.10 -15.50
N GLU A 307 -21.12 -28.43 -16.64
CA GLU A 307 -20.32 -27.29 -17.07
C GLU A 307 -20.42 -26.10 -16.10
N LEU A 308 -19.29 -25.42 -15.88
CA LEU A 308 -19.27 -24.16 -15.16
C LEU A 308 -19.76 -23.03 -16.07
N ALA A 309 -20.52 -22.10 -15.50
CA ALA A 309 -20.82 -20.83 -16.15
C ALA A 309 -19.52 -20.04 -16.33
N LEU A 310 -19.04 -19.91 -17.57
CA LEU A 310 -17.82 -19.17 -17.89
C LEU A 310 -18.09 -17.67 -18.01
N TYR A 311 -17.39 -16.88 -17.20
CA TYR A 311 -17.37 -15.42 -17.28
C TYR A 311 -16.01 -14.94 -17.78
N GLN A 312 -15.98 -14.39 -18.98
CA GLN A 312 -14.78 -13.87 -19.61
C GLN A 312 -14.63 -12.37 -19.37
N ILE A 313 -13.48 -11.96 -18.83
CA ILE A 313 -13.07 -10.56 -18.70
C ILE A 313 -12.11 -10.16 -19.84
N GLN A 314 -12.25 -8.94 -20.33
CA GLN A 314 -11.31 -8.37 -21.30
C GLN A 314 -9.97 -8.01 -20.67
N LEU A 315 -8.91 -8.01 -21.48
CA LEU A 315 -7.59 -7.57 -21.06
C LEU A 315 -7.52 -6.05 -20.92
N LEU A 316 -6.90 -5.59 -19.83
CA LEU A 316 -6.62 -4.17 -19.64
C LEU A 316 -5.41 -3.78 -20.48
N LYS A 317 -5.59 -2.83 -21.40
CA LYS A 317 -4.49 -2.31 -22.23
C LYS A 317 -3.45 -1.58 -21.39
N ASP A 318 -2.20 -1.71 -21.80
CA ASP A 318 -1.08 -0.95 -21.30
C ASP A 318 -0.74 0.17 -22.29
N LEU A 319 -1.14 1.41 -21.98
CA LEU A 319 -0.84 2.56 -22.83
C LEU A 319 0.62 3.02 -22.74
N ASP A 320 1.35 2.58 -21.72
CA ASP A 320 2.74 2.97 -21.44
C ASP A 320 3.73 1.82 -21.71
N HIS A 321 3.31 0.80 -22.45
CA HIS A 321 4.16 -0.35 -22.77
C HIS A 321 5.34 0.09 -23.64
N LYS A 322 6.50 -0.53 -23.39
CA LYS A 322 7.68 -0.39 -24.25
C LYS A 322 7.66 -1.44 -25.35
N GLU A 323 8.50 -1.28 -26.37
CA GLU A 323 8.59 -2.17 -27.54
C GLU A 323 8.77 -3.66 -27.20
N ASN A 324 9.42 -3.98 -26.06
CA ASN A 324 9.67 -5.35 -25.60
C ASN A 324 8.61 -5.89 -24.62
N GLU A 325 7.61 -5.08 -24.27
CA GLU A 325 6.57 -5.39 -23.30
C GLU A 325 5.26 -5.78 -24.00
N GLU A 326 4.37 -6.48 -23.30
CA GLU A 326 3.04 -6.80 -23.83
C GLU A 326 2.14 -5.55 -23.88
N ASP A 327 1.30 -5.43 -24.91
CA ASP A 327 0.29 -4.35 -25.07
C ASP A 327 -0.75 -4.28 -23.93
N LYS A 328 -0.74 -5.25 -23.02
CA LYS A 328 -1.68 -5.39 -21.90
C LYS A 328 -0.95 -5.34 -20.57
N VAL A 329 -1.68 -5.00 -19.51
CA VAL A 329 -1.17 -5.09 -18.14
C VAL A 329 -0.90 -6.56 -17.78
N SER A 330 0.37 -6.91 -17.58
CA SER A 330 0.77 -8.27 -17.23
C SER A 330 1.98 -8.36 -16.30
N SER A 331 2.03 -9.41 -15.48
CA SER A 331 3.18 -9.71 -14.60
C SER A 331 4.50 -9.91 -15.36
N SER A 332 4.45 -10.30 -16.64
CA SER A 332 5.65 -10.40 -17.49
C SER A 332 6.27 -9.02 -17.73
N SER A 333 5.48 -8.03 -18.16
CA SER A 333 5.93 -6.66 -18.36
C SER A 333 6.41 -6.03 -17.04
N PHE A 334 5.74 -6.31 -15.91
CA PHE A 334 6.21 -5.86 -14.60
C PHE A 334 7.62 -6.39 -14.26
N ARG A 335 7.89 -7.69 -14.49
CA ARG A 335 9.22 -8.27 -14.24
C ARG A 335 10.29 -7.73 -15.19
N GLN A 336 9.95 -7.48 -16.45
CA GLN A 336 10.88 -6.82 -17.38
C GLN A 336 11.28 -5.42 -16.90
N ARG A 337 10.31 -4.62 -16.43
CA ARG A 337 10.58 -3.27 -15.90
C ARG A 337 11.47 -3.25 -14.66
N MET A 338 11.61 -4.39 -13.96
CA MET A 338 12.50 -4.54 -12.80
C MET A 338 13.96 -4.77 -13.20
N LEU A 339 14.23 -5.16 -14.45
CA LEU A 339 15.61 -5.36 -14.92
C LEU A 339 16.38 -4.04 -14.86
N GLY A 340 17.54 -4.06 -14.22
CA GLY A 340 18.37 -2.88 -13.99
C GLY A 340 17.97 -2.05 -12.76
N ASN A 341 16.81 -2.30 -12.14
CA ASN A 341 16.42 -1.64 -10.89
C ASN A 341 17.06 -2.33 -9.69
N LEU A 342 17.33 -1.54 -8.65
CA LEU A 342 17.75 -2.07 -7.36
C LEU A 342 16.59 -2.83 -6.69
N LEU A 343 16.60 -4.15 -6.78
CA LEU A 343 15.50 -5.01 -6.29
C LEU A 343 15.41 -5.07 -4.77
N ARG A 344 16.57 -5.00 -4.11
CA ARG A 344 16.72 -4.99 -2.66
C ARG A 344 17.82 -3.99 -2.35
N PRO A 345 17.71 -3.19 -1.28
CA PRO A 345 18.85 -2.40 -0.84
C PRO A 345 20.06 -3.31 -0.69
N PRO A 346 21.28 -2.85 -1.03
CA PRO A 346 22.49 -3.61 -0.73
C PRO A 346 22.41 -4.01 0.73
N TYR A 347 22.69 -5.29 1.03
CA TYR A 347 22.72 -5.78 2.40
C TYR A 347 23.44 -4.74 3.27
N LYS A 348 22.85 -4.37 4.43
CA LYS A 348 23.54 -3.56 5.45
C LYS A 348 24.70 -4.39 6.00
N GLN A 349 25.77 -4.50 5.21
CA GLN A 349 27.07 -5.02 5.61
C GLN A 349 27.75 -4.05 6.58
N LEU A 350 27.11 -2.94 6.97
CA LEU A 350 27.53 -2.08 8.07
C LEU A 350 27.96 -2.90 9.28
N LYS A 351 27.20 -3.93 9.69
CA LYS A 351 27.61 -4.78 10.81
C LYS A 351 28.91 -5.55 10.54
N ILE A 352 29.04 -6.17 9.37
CA ILE A 352 30.28 -6.89 9.00
C ILE A 352 31.47 -5.92 8.92
N LEU A 353 31.26 -4.74 8.34
CA LEU A 353 32.26 -3.69 8.24
C LEU A 353 32.67 -3.19 9.63
N THR A 354 31.71 -2.91 10.52
CA THR A 354 31.97 -2.43 11.88
C THR A 354 32.64 -3.51 12.72
N ASP A 355 32.23 -4.78 12.59
CA ASP A 355 32.84 -5.93 13.28
C ASP A 355 34.32 -6.09 12.91
N ILE A 356 34.70 -5.76 11.67
CA ILE A 356 36.10 -5.76 11.20
C ILE A 356 36.82 -4.48 11.61
N MET A 357 36.20 -3.30 11.44
CA MET A 357 36.88 -2.01 11.55
C MET A 357 36.99 -1.49 12.98
N TRP A 358 35.97 -1.64 13.82
CA TRP A 358 35.99 -1.10 15.17
C TRP A 358 37.12 -1.64 16.05
N PRO A 359 37.45 -2.95 16.04
CA PRO A 359 38.60 -3.44 16.81
C PRO A 359 39.93 -2.81 16.36
N VAL A 360 40.10 -2.59 15.05
CA VAL A 360 41.31 -1.99 14.49
C VAL A 360 41.40 -0.50 14.87
N ILE A 361 40.29 0.25 14.73
CA ILE A 361 40.25 1.66 15.11
C ILE A 361 40.49 1.82 16.61
N ALA A 362 39.83 1.01 17.47
CA ALA A 362 40.05 1.04 18.91
C ALA A 362 41.50 0.73 19.32
N LYS A 363 42.20 -0.11 18.54
CA LYS A 363 43.64 -0.34 18.75
C LYS A 363 44.46 0.91 18.42
N LEU A 364 44.26 1.50 17.24
CA LEU A 364 44.97 2.72 16.81
C LEU A 364 44.70 3.90 17.74
N THR A 365 43.45 4.08 18.19
CA THR A 365 43.09 5.14 19.14
C THR A 365 43.80 4.95 20.47
N ARG A 366 43.97 3.72 20.96
CA ARG A 366 44.76 3.46 22.18
C ARG A 366 46.25 3.79 21.99
N GLU A 367 46.81 3.40 20.85
CA GLU A 367 48.20 3.73 20.51
C GLU A 367 48.43 5.25 20.44
N GLU A 368 47.48 6.01 19.87
CA GLU A 368 47.53 7.48 19.80
C GLU A 368 47.35 8.14 21.17
N LEU A 369 46.49 7.59 22.05
CA LEU A 369 46.35 8.02 23.43
C LEU A 369 47.64 7.83 24.22
N ASP A 370 48.27 6.66 24.13
CA ASP A 370 49.52 6.36 24.83
C ASP A 370 50.64 7.31 24.37
N GLN A 371 50.69 7.62 23.07
CA GLN A 371 51.63 8.60 22.54
C GLN A 371 51.36 10.01 23.08
N ALA A 372 50.10 10.46 23.10
CA ALA A 372 49.75 11.77 23.63
C ALA A 372 50.13 11.91 25.12
N VAL A 373 49.97 10.84 25.91
CA VAL A 373 50.41 10.79 27.31
C VAL A 373 51.93 10.91 27.40
N ALA A 374 52.69 10.19 26.56
CA ALA A 374 54.14 10.28 26.51
C ALA A 374 54.65 11.70 26.13
N GLU A 375 53.87 12.43 25.32
CA GLU A 375 54.11 13.84 24.98
C GLU A 375 53.65 14.84 26.06
N GLY A 376 53.17 14.35 27.21
CA GLY A 376 52.76 15.17 28.35
C GLY A 376 51.35 15.76 28.23
N LYS A 377 50.48 15.20 27.38
CA LYS A 377 49.06 15.60 27.35
C LYS A 377 48.31 14.97 28.52
N HIS A 378 47.52 15.78 29.21
CA HIS A 378 46.74 15.34 30.39
C HIS A 378 45.25 15.12 30.09
N VAL A 379 44.73 15.62 28.97
CA VAL A 379 43.33 15.44 28.55
C VAL A 379 43.32 15.12 27.07
N CYS A 380 42.69 14.00 26.71
CA CYS A 380 42.48 13.57 25.34
C CYS A 380 40.97 13.43 25.09
N VAL A 381 40.52 13.75 23.87
CA VAL A 381 39.11 13.68 23.47
C VAL A 381 39.01 12.76 22.26
N ILE A 382 38.22 11.69 22.40
CA ILE A 382 37.88 10.80 21.29
C ILE A 382 36.55 11.26 20.69
N ASP A 383 36.59 11.81 19.48
CA ASP A 383 35.38 12.15 18.73
C ASP A 383 34.92 10.93 17.92
N ALA A 384 33.80 10.33 18.33
CA ALA A 384 33.25 9.15 17.69
C ALA A 384 31.71 9.18 17.68
N ALA A 385 31.14 9.21 16.47
CA ALA A 385 29.69 9.24 16.26
C ALA A 385 28.94 7.97 16.71
N MET A 386 29.66 6.86 16.92
CA MET A 386 29.12 5.54 17.33
C MET A 386 29.80 5.03 18.61
N LEU A 387 30.24 5.93 19.49
CA LEU A 387 31.05 5.59 20.67
C LEU A 387 30.37 4.56 21.58
N LEU A 388 29.08 4.75 21.87
CA LEU A 388 28.33 3.90 22.79
C LEU A 388 27.93 2.57 22.12
N GLU A 389 27.54 2.62 20.84
CA GLU A 389 27.22 1.44 20.04
C GLU A 389 28.43 0.52 19.87
N ALA A 390 29.64 1.09 19.77
CA ALA A 390 30.89 0.35 19.66
C ALA A 390 31.42 -0.18 21.00
N GLY A 391 30.79 0.14 22.13
CA GLY A 391 31.24 -0.28 23.46
C GLY A 391 32.51 0.44 23.94
N TRP A 392 32.83 1.60 23.36
CA TRP A 392 34.08 2.34 23.60
C TRP A 392 34.04 3.23 24.85
N GLN A 393 32.90 3.30 25.54
CA GLN A 393 32.81 3.89 26.88
C GLN A 393 33.79 3.27 27.88
N ASN A 394 34.20 2.02 27.64
CA ASN A 394 35.22 1.33 28.46
C ASN A 394 36.64 1.88 28.28
N MET A 395 36.88 2.73 27.26
CA MET A 395 38.19 3.37 26.99
C MET A 395 38.27 4.81 27.51
N VAL A 396 37.18 5.37 28.06
CA VAL A 396 37.11 6.78 28.46
C VAL A 396 36.61 6.93 29.91
N HIS A 397 37.02 8.01 30.57
CA HIS A 397 36.58 8.34 31.92
C HIS A 397 35.22 9.05 31.94
N GLU A 398 34.93 9.84 30.91
CA GLU A 398 33.68 10.59 30.77
C GLU A 398 33.17 10.53 29.34
N VAL A 399 31.86 10.33 29.18
CA VAL A 399 31.16 10.41 27.90
C VAL A 399 30.51 11.80 27.80
N TRP A 400 30.87 12.55 26.76
CA TRP A 400 30.29 13.85 26.45
C TRP A 400 29.44 13.74 25.19
N THR A 401 28.15 14.08 25.28
CA THR A 401 27.22 13.99 24.14
C THR A 401 26.70 15.37 23.75
N VAL A 402 26.63 15.60 22.44
CA VAL A 402 26.00 16.78 21.86
C VAL A 402 24.61 16.41 21.31
N VAL A 403 23.56 17.08 21.78
CA VAL A 403 22.18 16.81 21.36
C VAL A 403 21.52 18.04 20.73
N ILE A 404 20.59 17.79 19.81
CA ILE A 404 19.65 18.75 19.22
C ILE A 404 18.31 18.02 18.97
N PRO A 405 17.18 18.73 18.83
CA PRO A 405 15.92 18.11 18.45
C PRO A 405 16.04 17.35 17.12
N GLU A 406 15.37 16.20 17.01
CA GLU A 406 15.41 15.37 15.80
C GLU A 406 14.98 16.14 14.54
N THR A 407 13.99 17.02 14.66
CA THR A 407 13.53 17.90 13.58
C THR A 407 14.66 18.78 13.05
N GLU A 408 15.48 19.34 13.94
CA GLU A 408 16.63 20.17 13.58
C GLU A 408 17.78 19.31 13.03
N ALA A 409 17.98 18.10 13.56
CA ALA A 409 18.98 17.16 13.04
C ALA A 409 18.67 16.75 11.59
N VAL A 410 17.42 16.39 11.30
CA VAL A 410 16.95 16.07 9.93
C VAL A 410 17.18 17.26 9.01
N ARG A 411 16.73 18.46 9.41
CA ARG A 411 16.90 19.69 8.61
C ARG A 411 18.37 19.94 8.26
N ARG A 412 19.28 19.86 9.24
CA ARG A 412 20.72 20.05 9.03
C ARG A 412 21.33 19.00 8.10
N ILE A 413 20.94 17.73 8.23
CA ILE A 413 21.42 16.65 7.35
C ILE A 413 20.98 16.90 5.91
N VAL A 414 19.71 17.27 5.70
CA VAL A 414 19.18 17.57 4.37
C VAL A 414 19.91 18.74 3.72
N GLU A 415 20.03 19.86 4.44
CA GLU A 415 20.66 21.09 3.92
C GLU A 415 22.15 20.93 3.65
N ARG A 416 22.89 20.28 4.57
CA ARG A 416 24.35 20.17 4.48
C ARG A 416 24.79 19.03 3.57
N ASP A 417 24.14 17.87 3.66
CA ASP A 417 24.58 16.64 2.99
C ASP A 417 23.82 16.41 1.66
N GLY A 418 22.80 17.22 1.34
CA GLY A 418 22.02 17.10 0.11
C GLY A 418 21.14 15.85 0.05
N LEU A 419 20.81 15.25 1.20
CA LEU A 419 20.02 14.02 1.31
C LEU A 419 18.52 14.29 1.26
N SER A 420 17.74 13.28 0.86
CA SER A 420 16.28 13.34 1.02
C SER A 420 15.89 13.23 2.50
N GLU A 421 14.74 13.78 2.88
CA GLU A 421 14.24 13.72 4.25
C GLU A 421 14.12 12.27 4.76
N ALA A 422 13.62 11.36 3.91
CA ALA A 422 13.54 9.94 4.23
C ALA A 422 14.93 9.29 4.46
N ALA A 423 15.94 9.69 3.69
CA ALA A 423 17.31 9.21 3.90
C ALA A 423 17.93 9.77 5.19
N ALA A 424 17.65 11.03 5.52
CA ALA A 424 18.07 11.65 6.78
C ALA A 424 17.43 10.98 8.01
N GLN A 425 16.12 10.71 7.95
CA GLN A 425 15.41 9.98 8.99
C GLN A 425 15.94 8.55 9.15
N SER A 426 16.17 7.83 8.04
CA SER A 426 16.75 6.48 8.05
C SER A 426 18.15 6.46 8.69
N ARG A 427 18.94 7.52 8.48
CA ARG A 427 20.26 7.69 9.11
C ARG A 427 20.13 7.88 10.62
N LEU A 428 19.23 8.74 11.10
CA LEU A 428 19.00 8.92 12.54
C LEU A 428 18.51 7.63 13.21
N GLN A 429 17.58 6.91 12.57
CA GLN A 429 17.06 5.63 13.07
C GLN A 429 18.10 4.50 13.09
N SER A 430 19.24 4.67 12.42
CA SER A 430 20.32 3.69 12.44
C SER A 430 21.28 3.84 13.62
N GLN A 431 21.10 4.85 14.45
CA GLN A 431 21.91 5.18 15.62
C GLN A 431 21.06 5.20 16.90
N MET A 432 21.70 5.27 18.06
CA MET A 432 21.00 5.50 19.32
C MET A 432 20.27 6.86 19.30
N ASN A 433 19.08 6.90 19.87
CA ASN A 433 18.32 8.15 19.95
C ASN A 433 18.90 9.09 21.02
N GLY A 434 18.55 10.38 20.93
CA GLY A 434 19.11 11.41 21.81
C GLY A 434 18.89 11.14 23.30
N GLN A 435 17.76 10.55 23.70
CA GLN A 435 17.49 10.22 25.09
C GLN A 435 18.42 9.10 25.59
N GLN A 436 18.61 8.04 24.79
CA GLN A 436 19.49 6.94 25.13
C GLN A 436 20.96 7.36 25.25
N LEU A 437 21.39 8.35 24.44
CA LEU A 437 22.72 8.94 24.56
C LEU A 437 22.86 9.74 25.86
N VAL A 438 21.86 10.59 26.17
CA VAL A 438 21.84 11.40 27.40
C VAL A 438 21.87 10.53 28.66
N ASP A 439 21.11 9.43 28.68
CA ASP A 439 21.06 8.51 29.82
C ASP A 439 22.41 7.85 30.14
N GLN A 440 23.33 7.82 29.18
CA GLN A 440 24.69 7.26 29.31
C GLN A 440 25.79 8.32 29.30
N SER A 441 25.42 9.61 29.32
CA SER A 441 26.34 10.73 29.28
C SER A 441 26.73 11.21 30.67
N HIS A 442 27.99 11.64 30.81
CA HIS A 442 28.47 12.35 32.00
C HIS A 442 28.29 13.86 31.84
N VAL A 443 28.42 14.36 30.60
CA VAL A 443 28.22 15.77 30.24
C VAL A 443 27.38 15.84 28.97
N VAL A 444 26.39 16.72 28.95
CA VAL A 444 25.55 16.97 27.78
C VAL A 444 25.72 18.41 27.33
N LEU A 445 25.89 18.61 26.02
CA LEU A 445 25.99 19.90 25.35
C LEU A 445 24.91 20.00 24.26
N SER A 446 24.59 21.22 23.82
CA SER A 446 23.71 21.42 22.67
C SER A 446 24.21 22.52 21.73
N THR A 447 24.07 22.26 20.43
CA THR A 447 24.36 23.21 19.34
C THR A 447 23.08 23.80 18.73
N LEU A 448 21.98 23.80 19.49
CA LEU A 448 20.69 24.32 19.02
C LEU A 448 20.74 25.83 18.75
N TRP A 449 21.47 26.58 19.58
CA TRP A 449 21.58 28.03 19.50
C TRP A 449 22.81 28.49 18.70
N GLU A 450 23.04 29.80 18.65
CA GLU A 450 24.13 30.42 17.94
C GLU A 450 25.52 29.94 18.42
N PRO A 451 26.56 29.96 17.56
CA PRO A 451 27.88 29.42 17.90
C PRO A 451 28.48 29.95 19.21
N HIS A 452 28.26 31.23 19.53
CA HIS A 452 28.77 31.84 20.77
C HIS A 452 28.11 31.25 22.04
N ILE A 453 26.89 30.72 21.95
CA ILE A 453 26.22 30.03 23.05
C ILE A 453 26.83 28.63 23.25
N THR A 454 27.13 27.94 22.15
CA THR A 454 27.85 26.65 22.20
C THR A 454 29.23 26.83 22.82
N GLN A 455 29.98 27.87 22.42
CA GLN A 455 31.28 28.20 22.98
C GLN A 455 31.22 28.37 24.50
N ARG A 456 30.26 29.14 25.02
CA ARG A 456 30.05 29.34 26.46
C ARG A 456 29.74 28.03 27.21
N GLN A 457 28.95 27.13 26.60
CA GLN A 457 28.67 25.81 27.19
C GLN A 457 29.95 24.98 27.33
N VAL A 458 30.77 24.94 26.28
CA VAL A 458 32.05 24.21 26.25
C VAL A 458 33.03 24.80 27.25
N GLU A 459 33.19 26.12 27.32
CA GLU A 459 34.07 26.79 28.29
C GLU A 459 33.67 26.48 29.73
N LYS A 460 32.37 26.51 30.04
CA LYS A 460 31.85 26.15 31.36
C LYS A 460 32.16 24.69 31.68
N ALA A 461 31.88 23.77 30.74
CA ALA A 461 32.13 22.34 30.92
C ALA A 461 33.63 22.05 31.12
N TRP A 462 34.49 22.70 30.33
CA TRP A 462 35.94 22.62 30.43
C TRP A 462 36.47 23.13 31.76
N ALA A 463 36.04 24.31 32.22
CA ALA A 463 36.45 24.86 33.50
C ALA A 463 36.04 23.94 34.68
N LEU A 464 34.86 23.32 34.59
CA LEU A 464 34.42 22.33 35.57
C LEU A 464 35.25 21.04 35.49
N LEU A 465 35.70 20.63 34.30
CA LEU A 465 36.58 19.47 34.11
C LEU A 465 37.91 19.70 34.78
N GLN A 466 38.53 20.84 34.52
CA GLN A 466 39.80 21.22 35.13
C GLN A 466 39.71 21.19 36.66
N LYS A 467 38.61 21.67 37.26
CA LYS A 467 38.42 21.63 38.72
C LYS A 467 38.32 20.22 39.30
N ARG A 468 37.76 19.25 38.58
CA ARG A 468 37.59 17.88 39.08
C ARG A 468 38.82 17.00 38.85
N ILE A 469 39.57 17.20 37.76
CA ILE A 469 40.84 16.49 37.54
C ILE A 469 41.94 16.96 38.49
N HIS A 470 41.97 18.25 38.86
CA HIS A 470 42.96 18.81 39.80
C HIS A 470 42.64 18.55 41.29
N LYS A 471 41.45 18.00 41.61
CA LYS A 471 41.02 17.71 42.99
C LYS A 471 41.31 16.28 43.45
N THR A 472 41.83 15.43 42.58
CA THR A 472 42.24 14.07 42.94
C THR A 472 43.62 14.14 43.59
N PRO A 473 43.77 13.89 44.90
CA PRO A 473 45.11 13.73 45.47
C PRO A 473 45.77 12.50 44.83
N ALA A 474 47.06 12.62 44.52
CA ALA A 474 47.89 11.48 44.14
C ALA A 474 47.76 10.41 45.24
N TYR A 475 47.16 9.27 44.90
CA TYR A 475 47.36 8.06 45.67
C TYR A 475 48.67 7.45 45.17
N ASP A 476 49.70 7.54 46.02
CA ASP A 476 50.90 6.70 45.97
C ASP A 476 50.56 5.21 46.11
#